data_AF-A0A7C5BRP3-F1
#
_entry.id   AF-A0A7C5BRP3-F1
#
_cell.length_a   1.000
_cell.length_b   1.000
_cell.length_c   1.000
_cell.angle_alpha   90.00
_cell.angle_beta   90.00
_cell.angle_gamma   90.00
#
_symmetry.space_group_name_H-M   'P 1'
#
loop_
_entity.id
_entity.type
_entity.pdbx_description
1 polymer ?
#
loop_
_entity_poly.entity_id
_entity_poly.type
_entity_poly.pdbx_seq_one_letter_code
_entity_poly.pdbx_strand_id
1 'polypeptide(L)'
;MKQLIDPNAAEHVLLFVAVAGPLVGLIIGALVGAHEKYAARRVIAGVLLGGIGPLVYWMWRLYGVITNALGLDSVANLALQLVVFAVLGAILGIGILTTSEQLKRLGGS
;
A
#
# COMPACT_ATOMS: atom_id res chain seq x y z
N MET A 1 7.81 -31.61 -2.25
CA MET A 1 7.97 -30.52 -1.28
C MET A 1 6.60 -30.14 -0.76
N LYS A 2 6.37 -30.22 0.55
CA LYS A 2 5.08 -29.86 1.17
C LYS A 2 4.95 -28.33 1.01
N GLN A 3 3.95 -27.84 0.27
CA GLN A 3 3.71 -26.40 0.16
C GLN A 3 3.36 -25.89 1.55
N LEU A 4 4.20 -25.02 2.13
CA LEU A 4 3.96 -24.43 3.45
C LEU A 4 2.76 -23.47 3.43
N ILE A 5 2.43 -22.90 2.25
CA ILE A 5 1.29 -22.00 2.01
C ILE A 5 0.77 -22.25 0.60
N ASP A 6 -0.54 -22.41 0.46
CA ASP A 6 -1.23 -22.43 -0.84
C ASP A 6 -1.19 -21.01 -1.45
N PRO A 7 -0.59 -20.80 -2.64
CA PRO A 7 -0.56 -19.49 -3.30
C PRO A 7 -1.95 -18.88 -3.46
N ASN A 8 -2.98 -19.72 -3.63
CA ASN A 8 -4.35 -19.29 -3.79
C ASN A 8 -4.95 -18.79 -2.46
N ALA A 9 -4.54 -19.38 -1.33
CA ALA A 9 -4.92 -18.88 -0.01
C ALA A 9 -4.27 -17.51 0.28
N ALA A 10 -2.99 -17.33 -0.08
CA ALA A 10 -2.31 -16.05 0.06
C ALA A 10 -2.95 -14.95 -0.80
N GLU A 11 -3.34 -15.27 -2.04
CA GLU A 11 -4.03 -14.34 -2.92
C GLU A 11 -5.37 -13.87 -2.35
N HIS A 12 -6.22 -14.78 -1.86
CA HIS A 12 -7.50 -14.42 -1.27
C HIS A 12 -7.37 -13.55 -0.02
N VAL A 13 -6.38 -13.84 0.86
CA VAL A 13 -6.12 -13.02 2.05
C VAL A 13 -5.67 -11.62 1.64
N LEU A 14 -4.75 -11.51 0.69
CA LEU A 14 -4.26 -10.21 0.22
C LEU A 14 -5.35 -9.41 -0.50
N LEU A 15 -6.21 -10.06 -1.26
CA LEU A 15 -7.37 -9.42 -1.89
C LEU A 15 -8.35 -8.91 -0.84
N PHE A 16 -8.63 -9.70 0.20
CA PHE A 16 -9.44 -9.27 1.34
C PHE A 16 -8.83 -8.04 2.02
N VAL A 17 -7.53 -8.06 2.32
CA VAL A 17 -6.82 -6.91 2.92
C VAL A 17 -6.82 -5.70 1.98
N ALA A 18 -6.74 -5.92 0.67
CA ALA A 18 -6.80 -4.85 -0.31
C ALA A 18 -8.16 -4.14 -0.34
N VAL A 19 -9.26 -4.85 -0.16
CA VAL A 19 -10.60 -4.26 -0.14
C VAL A 19 -10.95 -3.73 1.26
N ALA A 20 -10.65 -4.50 2.30
CA ALA A 20 -10.96 -4.15 3.68
C ALA A 20 -10.07 -3.03 4.21
N GLY A 21 -8.79 -2.97 3.81
CA GLY A 21 -7.82 -1.98 4.28
C GLY A 21 -8.28 -0.54 4.08
N PRO A 22 -8.68 -0.11 2.86
CA PRO A 22 -9.18 1.23 2.61
C PRO A 22 -10.46 1.54 3.38
N LEU A 23 -11.38 0.57 3.51
CA LEU A 23 -12.62 0.73 4.26
C LEU A 23 -12.34 0.94 5.75
N VAL A 24 -11.50 0.10 6.34
CA VAL A 24 -11.09 0.20 7.74
C VAL A 24 -10.31 1.50 8.00
N GLY A 25 -9.38 1.86 7.10
CA GLY A 25 -8.62 3.11 7.18
C GLY A 25 -9.50 4.35 7.10
N LEU A 26 -10.52 4.34 6.24
CA LEU A 26 -11.51 5.41 6.13
C LEU A 26 -12.37 5.51 7.39
N ILE A 27 -12.86 4.38 7.92
CA ILE A 27 -13.67 4.33 9.15
C ILE A 27 -12.86 4.84 10.35
N ILE A 28 -11.64 4.35 10.53
CA ILE A 28 -10.76 4.79 11.64
C ILE A 28 -10.38 6.25 11.48
N GLY A 29 -10.02 6.69 10.26
CA GLY A 29 -9.69 8.09 9.98
C GLY A 29 -10.86 9.04 10.25
N ALA A 30 -12.08 8.62 9.94
CA ALA A 30 -13.30 9.37 10.22
C ALA A 30 -13.63 9.39 11.72
N LEU A 31 -13.57 8.25 12.41
CA LEU A 31 -13.86 8.15 13.86
C LEU A 31 -12.87 8.96 14.69
N VAL A 32 -11.57 8.86 14.40
CA VAL A 32 -10.52 9.61 15.10
C VAL A 32 -10.54 11.10 14.68
N GLY A 33 -11.00 11.42 13.47
CA GLY A 33 -11.15 12.78 12.97
C GLY A 33 -12.38 13.53 13.48
N ALA A 34 -13.45 12.81 13.85
CA ALA A 34 -14.74 13.41 14.19
C ALA A 34 -14.72 14.34 15.42
N HIS A 35 -13.76 14.16 16.33
CA HIS A 35 -13.66 14.94 17.56
C HIS A 35 -12.70 16.14 17.49
N GLU A 36 -11.99 16.37 16.37
CA GLU A 36 -11.03 17.47 16.24
C GLU A 36 -11.36 18.42 15.09
N LYS A 37 -11.01 19.71 15.24
CA LYS A 37 -11.11 20.75 14.18
C LYS A 37 -10.33 20.41 12.89
N TYR A 38 -9.51 19.35 12.91
CA TYR A 38 -8.69 18.88 11.78
C TYR A 38 -9.18 17.54 11.19
N ALA A 39 -10.50 17.29 11.19
CA ALA A 39 -11.13 16.06 10.70
C ALA A 39 -10.64 15.64 9.30
N ALA A 40 -10.53 16.59 8.36
CA ALA A 40 -10.07 16.32 6.99
C ALA A 40 -8.66 15.71 6.94
N ARG A 41 -7.74 16.19 7.81
CA ARG A 41 -6.36 15.69 7.87
C ARG A 41 -6.28 14.25 8.33
N ARG A 42 -7.09 13.89 9.33
CA ARG A 42 -7.15 12.52 9.88
C ARG A 42 -7.83 11.53 8.94
N VAL A 43 -8.86 11.98 8.22
CA VAL A 43 -9.49 11.17 7.16
C VAL A 43 -8.49 10.89 6.03
N ILE A 44 -7.78 11.91 5.54
CA ILE A 44 -6.75 11.74 4.48
C ILE A 44 -5.66 10.77 4.94
N ALA A 45 -5.15 10.93 6.17
CA ALA A 45 -4.16 10.01 6.72
C ALA A 45 -4.68 8.57 6.86
N GLY A 46 -5.94 8.41 7.30
CA GLY A 46 -6.60 7.11 7.42
C GLY A 46 -6.80 6.42 6.07
N VAL A 47 -7.18 7.17 5.03
CA VAL A 47 -7.31 6.65 3.67
C VAL A 47 -5.94 6.26 3.09
N LEU A 48 -4.90 7.07 3.30
CA LEU A 48 -3.54 6.75 2.86
C LEU A 48 -3.00 5.47 3.54
N LEU A 49 -3.23 5.33 4.85
CA LEU A 49 -2.88 4.11 5.58
C LEU A 49 -3.69 2.90 5.11
N GLY A 50 -5.00 3.07 4.87
CA GLY A 50 -5.86 2.03 4.32
C GLY A 50 -5.47 1.60 2.90
N GLY A 51 -4.92 2.53 2.11
CA GLY A 51 -4.40 2.30 0.76
C GLY A 51 -3.17 1.38 0.69
N ILE A 52 -2.53 1.07 1.82
CA ILE A 52 -1.40 0.13 1.88
C ILE A 52 -1.86 -1.28 1.48
N GLY A 53 -3.07 -1.70 1.85
CA GLY A 53 -3.61 -3.02 1.48
C GLY A 53 -3.65 -3.25 -0.04
N PRO A 54 -4.31 -2.38 -0.82
CA PRO A 54 -4.31 -2.45 -2.28
C PRO A 54 -2.91 -2.44 -2.90
N LEU A 55 -2.01 -1.60 -2.36
CA LEU A 55 -0.64 -1.52 -2.83
C LEU A 55 0.08 -2.87 -2.65
N VAL A 56 -0.02 -3.47 -1.46
CA VAL A 56 0.61 -4.77 -1.17
C VAL A 56 0.05 -5.88 -2.07
N TYR A 57 -1.27 -5.92 -2.29
CA TYR A 57 -1.87 -6.88 -3.24
C TYR A 57 -1.38 -6.68 -4.67
N TRP A 58 -1.27 -5.43 -5.12
CA TRP A 58 -0.73 -5.13 -6.44
C TRP A 58 0.72 -5.58 -6.57
N MET A 59 1.55 -5.33 -5.55
CA MET A 59 2.94 -5.81 -5.51
C MET A 59 3.02 -7.34 -5.56
N TRP A 60 2.13 -8.05 -4.86
CA TRP A 60 2.05 -9.50 -4.91
C TRP A 60 1.76 -10.02 -6.32
N ARG A 61 0.78 -9.44 -7.02
CA ARG A 61 0.51 -9.82 -8.41
C ARG A 61 1.67 -9.51 -9.34
N LEU A 62 2.31 -8.35 -9.19
CA LEU A 62 3.44 -7.97 -10.02
C LEU A 62 4.63 -8.94 -9.82
N TYR A 63 4.93 -9.28 -8.55
CA TYR A 63 5.91 -10.28 -8.20
C TYR A 63 5.61 -11.63 -8.86
N GLY A 64 4.35 -12.09 -8.80
CA GLY A 64 3.92 -13.34 -9.43
C GLY A 64 4.12 -13.34 -10.95
N VAL A 65 3.75 -12.25 -11.63
CA VAL A 65 3.94 -12.09 -13.07
C VAL A 65 5.42 -12.13 -13.45
N ILE A 66 6.27 -11.39 -12.74
CA ILE A 66 7.71 -11.33 -13.02
C ILE A 66 8.35 -12.70 -12.76
N THR A 67 8.03 -13.31 -11.63
CA THR A 67 8.59 -14.61 -11.21
C THR A 67 8.19 -15.72 -12.18
N ASN A 68 6.96 -15.71 -12.70
CA ASN A 68 6.51 -16.65 -13.71
C ASN A 68 7.21 -16.46 -15.07
N ALA A 69 7.61 -15.23 -15.41
CA ALA A 69 8.26 -14.94 -16.68
C ALA A 69 9.79 -15.20 -16.65
N LEU A 70 10.45 -14.86 -15.54
CA LEU A 70 11.93 -14.90 -15.43
C LEU A 70 12.45 -16.06 -14.60
N GLY A 71 11.59 -16.73 -13.83
CA GLY A 71 11.99 -17.75 -12.86
C GLY A 71 12.48 -17.17 -11.54
N LEU A 72 12.37 -17.97 -10.47
CA LEU A 72 12.78 -17.58 -9.11
C LEU A 72 14.28 -17.32 -8.99
N ASP A 73 15.11 -18.12 -9.66
CA ASP A 73 16.56 -18.11 -9.49
C ASP A 73 17.28 -17.13 -10.43
N SER A 74 16.53 -16.27 -11.12
CA SER A 74 17.10 -15.34 -12.09
C SER A 74 17.61 -14.07 -11.42
N VAL A 75 18.87 -13.71 -11.70
CA VAL A 75 19.45 -12.40 -11.30
C VAL A 75 18.65 -11.25 -11.92
N ALA A 76 18.07 -11.45 -13.11
CA ALA A 76 17.21 -10.46 -13.76
C ALA A 76 15.90 -10.24 -12.98
N ASN A 77 15.32 -11.31 -12.40
CA ASN A 77 14.15 -11.20 -11.52
C ASN A 77 14.48 -10.34 -10.28
N LEU A 78 15.61 -10.63 -9.63
CA LEU A 78 16.06 -9.86 -8.47
C LEU A 78 16.30 -8.37 -8.81
N ALA A 79 17.00 -8.10 -9.92
CA ALA A 79 17.27 -6.74 -10.36
C ALA A 79 15.99 -5.97 -10.68
N LEU A 80 15.02 -6.60 -11.35
CA LEU A 80 13.75 -5.97 -11.68
C LEU A 80 12.93 -5.67 -10.43
N GLN A 81 12.88 -6.60 -9.46
CA GLN A 81 12.21 -6.36 -8.19
C GLN A 81 12.83 -5.17 -7.45
N LEU A 82 14.16 -5.09 -7.41
CA LEU A 82 14.88 -3.97 -6.78
C LEU A 82 14.48 -2.62 -7.42
N VAL A 83 14.43 -2.56 -8.75
CA VAL A 83 14.00 -1.36 -9.49
C VAL A 83 12.55 -1.00 -9.16
N VAL A 84 11.64 -1.98 -9.16
CA VAL A 84 10.23 -1.75 -8.82
C VAL A 84 10.08 -1.18 -7.40
N PHE A 85 10.76 -1.78 -6.41
CA PHE A 85 10.71 -1.30 -5.03
C PHE A 85 11.33 0.10 -4.89
N ALA A 86 12.44 0.38 -5.57
CA ALA A 86 13.07 1.70 -5.53
C ALA A 86 12.16 2.78 -6.12
N VAL A 87 11.55 2.50 -7.28
CA VAL A 87 10.62 3.44 -7.94
C VAL A 87 9.36 3.65 -7.10
N LEU A 88 8.75 2.58 -6.59
CA LEU A 88 7.57 2.70 -5.72
C LEU A 88 7.89 3.47 -4.44
N GLY A 89 9.02 3.17 -3.80
CA GLY A 89 9.47 3.87 -2.60
C GLY A 89 9.68 5.36 -2.85
N ALA A 90 10.27 5.73 -4.00
CA ALA A 90 10.41 7.13 -4.40
C ALA A 90 9.06 7.82 -4.62
N ILE A 91 8.13 7.18 -5.35
CA ILE A 91 6.79 7.73 -5.59
C ILE A 91 6.03 7.92 -4.28
N LEU A 92 6.04 6.92 -3.39
CA LEU A 92 5.38 7.01 -2.08
C LEU A 92 6.03 8.08 -1.20
N GLY A 93 7.36 8.15 -1.17
CA GLY A 93 8.09 9.17 -0.42
C GLY A 93 7.72 10.59 -0.88
N ILE A 94 7.72 10.84 -2.19
CA ILE A 94 7.30 12.11 -2.77
C ILE A 94 5.82 12.39 -2.46
N GLY A 95 4.95 11.39 -2.59
CA GLY A 95 3.52 11.51 -2.27
C GLY A 95 3.26 11.87 -0.80
N ILE A 96 3.99 11.27 0.13
CA ILE A 96 3.90 11.58 1.56
C ILE A 96 4.41 12.99 1.83
N LEU A 97 5.57 13.36 1.30
CA LEU A 97 6.15 14.69 1.50
C LEU A 97 5.21 15.78 0.95
N THR A 98 4.74 15.63 -0.27
CA THR A 98 3.79 16.58 -0.89
C THR A 98 2.47 16.66 -0.13
N THR A 99 1.89 15.54 0.29
CA THR A 99 0.66 15.53 1.07
C THR A 99 0.86 16.17 2.45
N SER A 100 2.03 15.98 3.07
CA SER A 100 2.35 16.61 4.35
C SER A 100 2.43 18.13 4.23
N GLU A 101 2.98 18.65 3.13
CA GLU A 101 3.03 20.09 2.85
C GLU A 101 1.64 20.67 2.58
N GLN A 102 0.79 19.96 1.83
CA GLN A 102 -0.60 20.37 1.60
C GLN A 102 -1.41 20.39 2.91
N LEU A 103 -1.22 19.37 3.77
CA LEU A 103 -1.88 19.30 5.07
C LEU A 103 -1.43 20.40 6.04
N LYS A 104 -0.15 20.81 6.01
CA LYS A 104 0.33 21.96 6.77
C LYS A 104 -0.34 23.26 6.32
N ARG A 105 -0.52 23.45 5.01
CA ARG A 105 -1.19 24.64 4.44
C ARG A 105 -2.67 24.72 4.81
N LEU A 106 -3.35 23.59 4.91
CA LEU A 106 -4.77 23.50 5.28
C LEU A 106 -5.05 23.70 6.79
N GLY A 107 -4.06 23.45 7.66
CA GLY A 107 -4.19 23.62 9.11
C GLY A 107 -3.65 24.95 9.64
N GLY A 108 -3.10 25.80 8.78
CA GLY A 108 -2.56 27.12 9.13
C GLY A 108 -3.55 28.24 8.84
N SER A 109 -4.63 28.34 9.61
CA SER A 109 -5.39 29.58 9.84
C SER A 109 -5.97 29.59 11.24
#